data_AF-A0A4Q3TPQ0-F1
#
_entry.id   AF-A0A4Q3TPQ0-F1
#
_cell.length_a   1.000
_cell.length_b   1.000
_cell.length_c   1.000
_cell.angle_alpha   90.00
_cell.angle_beta   90.00
_cell.angle_gamma   90.00
#
_symmetry.space_group_name_H-M   'P 1'
#
loop_
_entity.id
_entity.type
_entity.pdbx_description
1 polymer ?
#
loop_
_entity_poly.entity_id
_entity_poly.type
_entity_poly.pdbx_seq_one_letter_code
_entity_poly.pdbx_strand_id
1 'polypeptide(L)'
;MSQNLIDLNLTTENLSAIDGAFAILEEQLSGLIGLTPGVRQQLTKMGDKSEAFCRQAVDVLGENPGILPRDFDFPGLRRDLQMLDAVRPRIMRMRKLQQLLDDSEMALGSDVMSGALEGYSFLKVAGKGKGLDELRKMLAVRFNKRSSNVETGTPPAGAPNPVTL
;
A
#
# COMPACT_ATOMS: atom_id res chain seq x y z
N MET A 1 27.06 13.07 -4.81
CA MET A 1 27.06 11.62 -4.50
C MET A 1 25.81 11.09 -5.15
N SER A 2 25.95 10.36 -6.26
CA SER A 2 24.85 9.61 -6.86
C SER A 2 24.36 8.59 -5.85
N GLN A 3 23.07 8.60 -5.57
CA GLN A 3 22.44 7.55 -4.77
C GLN A 3 22.18 6.35 -5.69
N ASN A 4 22.57 5.15 -5.25
CA ASN A 4 22.22 3.86 -5.84
C ASN A 4 21.86 2.89 -4.71
N LEU A 5 20.58 2.68 -4.47
CA LEU A 5 20.02 1.87 -3.38
C LEU A 5 19.72 0.43 -3.81
N ILE A 6 19.43 0.18 -5.09
CA ILE A 6 19.05 -1.14 -5.57
C ILE A 6 19.43 -1.39 -7.04
N ASP A 7 19.99 -2.57 -7.32
CA ASP A 7 20.30 -3.06 -8.67
C ASP A 7 19.40 -4.25 -9.04
N LEU A 8 18.09 -4.03 -9.11
CA LEU A 8 17.11 -5.05 -9.48
C LEU A 8 17.01 -5.19 -11.00
N ASN A 9 17.18 -6.41 -11.52
CA ASN A 9 17.04 -6.71 -12.95
C ASN A 9 16.11 -7.91 -13.16
N LEU A 10 14.89 -7.65 -13.64
CA LEU A 10 13.90 -8.67 -13.98
C LEU A 10 13.90 -8.87 -15.50
N THR A 11 14.13 -10.11 -15.95
CA THR A 11 14.06 -10.44 -17.37
C THR A 11 12.62 -10.59 -17.84
N THR A 12 12.40 -10.58 -19.16
CA THR A 12 11.07 -10.85 -19.76
C THR A 12 10.50 -12.18 -19.30
N GLU A 13 11.35 -13.20 -19.15
CA GLU A 13 10.95 -14.52 -18.64
C GLU A 13 10.52 -14.45 -17.18
N ASN A 14 11.19 -13.64 -16.34
CA ASN A 14 10.78 -13.45 -14.95
C ASN A 14 9.42 -12.76 -14.88
N LEU A 15 9.20 -11.70 -15.65
CA LEU A 15 7.93 -10.97 -15.67
C LEU A 15 6.78 -11.86 -16.14
N SER A 16 6.99 -12.61 -17.22
CA SER A 16 6.01 -13.58 -17.73
C SER A 16 5.67 -14.68 -16.71
N ALA A 17 6.68 -15.19 -15.99
CA ALA A 17 6.45 -16.17 -14.93
C ALA A 17 5.67 -15.60 -13.74
N ILE A 18 5.90 -14.33 -13.38
CA ILE A 18 5.16 -13.62 -12.34
C ILE A 18 3.69 -13.44 -12.76
N ASP A 19 3.44 -12.99 -13.98
CA ASP A 19 2.08 -12.82 -14.52
C ASP A 19 1.33 -14.15 -14.57
N GLY A 20 1.99 -15.23 -15.00
CA GLY A 20 1.44 -16.58 -14.97
C GLY A 20 1.10 -17.05 -13.54
N ALA A 21 1.95 -16.73 -12.57
CA ALA A 21 1.67 -17.04 -11.16
C ALA A 21 0.46 -16.25 -10.62
N PHE A 22 0.29 -14.99 -11.02
CA PHE A 22 -0.91 -14.21 -10.66
C PHE A 22 -2.17 -14.83 -11.26
N ALA A 23 -2.14 -15.22 -12.54
CA ALA A 23 -3.29 -15.88 -13.17
C ALA A 23 -3.71 -17.17 -12.44
N ILE A 24 -2.73 -17.98 -12.03
CA ILE A 24 -3.00 -19.19 -11.23
C ILE A 24 -3.60 -18.81 -9.87
N LEU A 25 -3.08 -17.78 -9.20
CA LEU A 25 -3.62 -17.32 -7.91
C LEU A 25 -5.07 -16.84 -8.06
N GLU A 26 -5.38 -16.08 -9.10
CA GLU A 26 -6.73 -15.59 -9.38
C GLU A 26 -7.71 -16.73 -9.66
N GLU A 27 -7.29 -17.74 -10.43
CA GLU A 27 -8.09 -18.94 -10.69
C GLU A 27 -8.41 -19.71 -9.41
N GLN A 28 -7.38 -20.02 -8.62
CA GLN A 28 -7.52 -20.79 -7.38
C GLN A 28 -8.26 -20.03 -6.26
N LEU A 29 -8.31 -18.71 -6.34
CA LEU A 29 -8.96 -17.82 -5.37
C LEU A 29 -10.23 -17.15 -5.94
N SER A 30 -10.82 -17.73 -6.98
CA SER A 30 -12.05 -17.22 -7.63
C SER A 30 -13.25 -17.06 -6.69
N GLY A 31 -13.25 -17.73 -5.53
CA GLY A 31 -14.27 -17.59 -4.49
C GLY A 31 -14.11 -16.39 -3.55
N LEU A 32 -13.06 -15.57 -3.69
CA LEU A 32 -12.86 -14.38 -2.87
C LEU A 32 -13.90 -13.29 -3.19
N ILE A 33 -14.29 -12.53 -2.16
CA ILE A 33 -15.27 -11.47 -2.29
C ILE A 33 -14.68 -10.08 -2.03
N GLY A 34 -15.14 -9.10 -2.80
CA GLY A 34 -14.86 -7.68 -2.58
C GLY A 34 -15.95 -7.05 -1.71
N LEU A 35 -15.61 -6.64 -0.49
CA LEU A 35 -16.54 -5.92 0.39
C LEU A 35 -16.58 -4.43 0.05
N THR A 36 -17.77 -3.89 -0.20
CA THR A 36 -17.98 -2.44 -0.35
C THR A 36 -17.79 -1.71 0.97
N PRO A 37 -17.46 -0.40 0.95
CA PRO A 37 -17.30 0.39 2.19
C PRO A 37 -18.53 0.33 3.11
N GLY A 38 -19.74 0.41 2.55
CA GLY A 38 -20.99 0.33 3.32
C GLY A 38 -21.19 -1.01 4.02
N VAL A 39 -20.92 -2.12 3.32
CA VAL A 39 -20.98 -3.46 3.92
C VAL A 39 -19.95 -3.59 5.03
N ARG A 40 -18.71 -3.17 4.80
CA ARG A 40 -17.63 -3.23 5.82
C ARG A 40 -18.00 -2.52 7.12
N GLN A 41 -18.71 -1.40 7.06
CA GLN A 41 -19.12 -0.65 8.25
C GLN A 41 -20.12 -1.45 9.09
N GLN A 42 -21.09 -2.11 8.44
CA GLN A 42 -22.20 -2.81 9.10
C GLN A 42 -21.83 -4.20 9.62
N LEU A 43 -20.74 -4.81 9.15
CA LEU A 43 -20.30 -6.13 9.62
C LEU A 43 -20.01 -6.15 11.12
N THR A 44 -20.49 -7.18 11.80
CA THR A 44 -19.96 -7.63 13.09
C THR A 44 -18.52 -8.07 12.88
N LYS A 45 -17.58 -7.30 13.42
CA LYS A 45 -16.16 -7.49 13.15
C LYS A 45 -15.56 -8.42 14.19
N MET A 46 -14.70 -9.31 13.72
CA MET A 46 -13.89 -10.16 14.58
C MET A 46 -12.47 -9.59 14.65
N GLY A 47 -12.09 -9.06 15.80
CA GLY A 47 -10.69 -8.81 16.18
C GLY A 47 -10.13 -9.94 17.04
N ASP A 48 -8.88 -9.78 17.50
CA ASP A 48 -8.13 -10.84 18.19
C ASP A 48 -8.87 -11.43 19.41
N LYS A 49 -9.47 -10.58 20.25
CA LYS A 49 -10.21 -11.02 21.45
C LYS A 49 -11.48 -11.80 21.10
N SER A 50 -12.24 -11.32 20.12
CA SER A 50 -13.47 -11.98 19.67
C SER A 50 -13.19 -13.28 18.91
N GLU A 51 -12.01 -13.42 18.29
CA GLU A 51 -11.66 -14.67 17.62
C GLU A 51 -11.48 -15.83 18.60
N ALA A 52 -10.79 -15.59 19.72
CA ALA A 52 -10.65 -16.60 20.78
C ALA A 52 -12.02 -17.08 21.27
N PHE A 53 -12.96 -16.14 21.44
CA PHE A 53 -14.35 -16.44 21.75
C PHE A 53 -15.02 -17.28 20.63
N CYS A 54 -14.89 -16.89 19.36
CA CYS A 54 -15.49 -17.62 18.24
C CYS A 54 -14.99 -19.07 18.16
N ARG A 55 -13.68 -19.31 18.35
CA ARG A 55 -13.11 -20.66 18.36
C ARG A 55 -13.68 -21.50 19.48
N GLN A 56 -13.64 -20.97 20.71
CA GLN A 56 -14.19 -21.66 21.87
C GLN A 56 -15.70 -21.94 21.70
N ALA A 57 -16.44 -21.00 21.12
CA ALA A 57 -17.86 -21.19 20.82
C ALA A 57 -18.06 -22.33 19.82
N VAL A 58 -17.27 -22.41 18.74
CA VAL A 58 -17.35 -23.52 17.77
C VAL A 58 -17.09 -24.87 18.44
N ASP A 59 -16.11 -24.94 19.35
CA ASP A 59 -15.79 -26.17 20.09
C ASP A 59 -16.95 -26.58 21.00
N VAL A 60 -17.42 -25.67 21.86
CA VAL A 60 -18.53 -25.93 22.80
C VAL A 60 -19.81 -26.31 22.06
N LEU A 61 -20.16 -25.62 20.97
CA LEU A 61 -21.34 -25.95 20.16
C LEU A 61 -21.19 -27.33 19.51
N GLY A 62 -19.97 -27.72 19.12
CA GLY A 62 -19.69 -29.03 18.54
C GLY A 62 -19.80 -30.19 19.52
N GLU A 63 -19.44 -29.97 20.79
CA GLU A 63 -19.61 -30.93 21.88
C GLU A 63 -21.08 -31.06 22.33
N ASN A 64 -21.88 -30.02 22.10
CA ASN A 64 -23.26 -29.93 22.57
C ASN A 64 -24.26 -29.74 21.43
N PRO A 65 -24.35 -30.65 20.43
CA PRO A 65 -25.22 -30.43 19.27
C PRO A 65 -26.72 -30.33 19.62
N GLY A 66 -27.14 -30.88 20.77
CA GLY A 66 -28.53 -30.86 21.22
C GLY A 66 -29.09 -29.48 21.61
N ILE A 67 -28.24 -28.48 21.85
CA ILE A 67 -28.69 -27.10 22.15
C ILE A 67 -28.94 -26.27 20.90
N LEU A 68 -28.51 -26.77 19.74
CA LEU A 68 -28.61 -26.05 18.48
C LEU A 68 -30.02 -26.20 17.88
N PRO A 69 -30.65 -25.10 17.42
CA PRO A 69 -31.84 -25.18 16.58
C PRO A 69 -31.59 -26.02 15.33
N ARG A 70 -32.65 -26.67 14.81
CA ARG A 70 -32.55 -27.54 13.62
C ARG A 70 -32.11 -26.82 12.35
N ASP A 71 -32.38 -25.52 12.26
CA ASP A 71 -32.06 -24.65 11.13
C ASP A 71 -30.68 -23.99 11.23
N PHE A 72 -29.93 -24.24 12.31
CA PHE A 72 -28.60 -23.66 12.47
C PHE A 72 -27.53 -24.45 11.69
N ASP A 73 -26.87 -23.79 10.72
CA ASP A 73 -25.79 -24.38 9.91
C ASP A 73 -24.44 -24.38 10.66
N PHE A 74 -24.36 -25.24 11.68
CA PHE A 74 -23.09 -25.47 12.38
C PHE A 74 -21.97 -26.01 11.48
N PRO A 75 -22.22 -26.93 10.52
CA PRO A 75 -21.21 -27.32 9.54
C PRO A 75 -20.65 -26.14 8.75
N GLY A 76 -21.49 -25.18 8.35
CA GLY A 76 -21.08 -23.93 7.71
C GLY A 76 -20.14 -23.10 8.57
N LEU A 77 -20.54 -22.82 9.82
CA LEU A 77 -19.69 -22.09 10.77
C LEU A 77 -18.30 -22.74 10.95
N ARG A 78 -18.25 -24.06 11.05
CA ARG A 78 -16.98 -24.80 11.17
C ARG A 78 -16.14 -24.69 9.90
N ARG A 79 -16.75 -24.79 8.71
CA ARG A 79 -16.05 -24.61 7.43
C ARG A 79 -15.46 -23.20 7.33
N ASP A 80 -16.19 -22.17 7.72
CA ASP A 80 -15.72 -20.79 7.67
C ASP A 80 -14.52 -20.56 8.59
N LEU A 81 -14.55 -21.10 9.81
CA LEU A 81 -13.41 -21.03 10.73
C LEU A 81 -12.17 -21.74 10.16
N GLN A 82 -12.35 -22.92 9.55
CA GLN A 82 -11.27 -23.65 8.90
C GLN A 82 -10.69 -22.89 7.68
N MET A 83 -11.56 -22.27 6.87
CA MET A 83 -11.12 -21.49 5.71
C MET A 83 -10.42 -20.20 6.13
N LEU A 84 -10.85 -19.57 7.22
CA LEU A 84 -10.14 -18.44 7.81
C LEU A 84 -8.70 -18.83 8.16
N ASP A 85 -8.50 -19.98 8.79
CA ASP A 85 -7.17 -20.50 9.13
C ASP A 85 -6.35 -20.84 7.91
N ALA A 86 -6.97 -21.41 6.87
CA ALA A 86 -6.30 -21.70 5.63
C ALA A 86 -5.83 -20.41 4.93
N VAL A 87 -6.64 -19.36 4.86
CA VAL A 87 -6.33 -18.16 4.07
C VAL A 87 -5.29 -17.25 4.77
N ARG A 88 -5.26 -17.22 6.10
CA ARG A 88 -4.39 -16.32 6.88
C ARG A 88 -2.89 -16.41 6.55
N PRO A 89 -2.24 -17.59 6.50
CA PRO A 89 -0.85 -17.68 6.10
C PRO A 89 -0.57 -17.12 4.69
N ARG A 90 -1.53 -17.27 3.77
CA ARG A 90 -1.39 -16.75 2.39
C ARG A 90 -1.47 -15.22 2.39
N ILE A 91 -2.41 -14.64 3.13
CA ILE A 91 -2.49 -13.18 3.33
C ILE A 91 -1.16 -12.64 3.89
N MET A 92 -0.60 -13.30 4.91
CA MET A 92 0.68 -12.86 5.49
C MET A 92 1.83 -12.92 4.48
N ARG A 93 1.91 -13.99 3.69
CA ARG A 93 2.94 -14.12 2.63
C ARG A 93 2.80 -13.05 1.55
N MET A 94 1.57 -12.78 1.10
CA MET A 94 1.29 -11.72 0.11
C MET A 94 1.62 -10.34 0.65
N ARG A 95 1.26 -10.02 1.90
CA ARG A 95 1.62 -8.73 2.54
C ARG A 95 3.14 -8.53 2.62
N LYS A 96 3.89 -9.57 2.99
CA LYS A 96 5.35 -9.49 3.02
C LYS A 96 5.94 -9.22 1.65
N LEU A 97 5.44 -9.91 0.62
CA LEU A 97 5.90 -9.70 -0.76
C LEU A 97 5.55 -8.28 -1.23
N GLN A 98 4.33 -7.81 -0.97
CA GLN A 98 3.91 -6.46 -1.29
C GLN A 98 4.83 -5.41 -0.65
N GLN A 99 5.14 -5.55 0.65
CA GLN A 99 6.04 -4.62 1.34
C GLN A 99 7.41 -4.56 0.66
N LEU A 100 7.99 -5.71 0.27
CA LEU A 100 9.27 -5.74 -0.43
C LEU A 100 9.20 -5.08 -1.81
N LEU A 101 8.08 -5.25 -2.52
CA LEU A 101 7.85 -4.59 -3.80
C LEU A 101 7.73 -3.07 -3.62
N ASP A 102 6.96 -2.60 -2.63
CA ASP A 102 6.79 -1.18 -2.32
C ASP A 102 8.14 -0.53 -1.95
N ASP A 103 8.94 -1.19 -1.10
CA ASP A 103 10.26 -0.72 -0.70
C ASP A 103 11.23 -0.66 -1.91
N SER A 104 11.17 -1.66 -2.80
CA SER A 104 11.99 -1.71 -4.01
C SER A 104 11.57 -0.66 -5.02
N GLU A 105 10.27 -0.42 -5.20
CA GLU A 105 9.74 0.65 -6.04
C GLU A 105 10.21 2.02 -5.56
N MET A 106 10.15 2.27 -4.25
CA MET A 106 10.63 3.52 -3.67
C MET A 106 12.14 3.70 -3.90
N ALA A 107 12.93 2.65 -3.70
CA ALA A 107 14.38 2.68 -3.92
C ALA A 107 14.73 2.96 -5.39
N LEU A 108 14.13 2.21 -6.33
CA LEU A 108 14.30 2.42 -7.78
C LEU A 108 13.93 3.85 -8.19
N GLY A 109 12.79 4.36 -7.70
CA GLY A 109 12.36 5.73 -7.98
C GLY A 109 13.36 6.77 -7.46
N SER A 110 13.94 6.54 -6.28
CA SER A 110 14.95 7.41 -5.68
C SER A 110 16.25 7.44 -6.50
N ASP A 111 16.70 6.28 -6.97
CA ASP A 111 17.91 6.14 -7.79
C ASP A 111 17.74 6.83 -9.15
N VAL A 112 16.61 6.59 -9.83
CA VAL A 112 16.25 7.26 -11.08
C VAL A 112 16.21 8.78 -10.89
N MET A 113 15.57 9.24 -9.82
CA MET A 113 15.43 10.67 -9.54
C MET A 113 16.78 11.34 -9.24
N SER A 114 17.61 10.69 -8.43
CA SER A 114 18.94 11.19 -8.08
C SER A 114 19.85 11.27 -9.31
N GLY A 115 19.89 10.21 -10.12
CA GLY A 115 20.64 10.19 -11.38
C GLY A 115 20.16 11.24 -12.38
N ALA A 116 18.84 11.42 -12.52
CA ALA A 116 18.27 12.44 -13.39
C ALA A 116 18.62 13.88 -12.95
N LEU A 117 18.61 14.16 -11.65
CA LEU A 117 19.02 15.48 -11.12
C LEU A 117 20.50 15.76 -11.37
N GLU A 118 21.35 14.76 -11.17
CA GLU A 118 22.78 14.89 -11.44
C GLU A 118 23.05 15.09 -12.94
N GLY A 119 22.41 14.31 -13.82
CA GLY A 119 22.46 14.50 -15.27
C GLY A 119 21.98 15.88 -15.70
N TYR A 120 20.90 16.38 -15.10
CA TYR A 120 20.43 17.75 -15.33
C TYR A 120 21.45 18.82 -14.88
N SER A 121 22.18 18.57 -13.78
CA SER A 121 23.25 19.47 -13.33
C SER A 121 24.39 19.53 -14.36
N PHE A 122 24.77 18.40 -14.95
CA PHE A 122 25.76 18.37 -16.03
C PHE A 122 25.26 19.12 -17.26
N LEU A 123 23.98 18.95 -17.64
CA LEU A 123 23.37 19.69 -18.74
C LEU A 123 23.40 21.21 -18.51
N LYS A 124 23.18 21.67 -17.27
CA LYS A 124 23.27 23.09 -16.89
C LYS A 124 24.69 23.67 -17.04
N VAL A 125 25.72 22.87 -16.75
CA VAL A 125 27.12 23.32 -16.76
C VAL A 125 27.72 23.19 -18.17
N ALA A 126 27.59 22.01 -18.79
CA ALA A 126 28.24 21.67 -20.05
C ALA A 126 27.41 22.00 -21.31
N GLY A 127 26.11 22.24 -21.17
CA GLY A 127 25.20 22.48 -22.30
C GLY A 127 25.06 23.94 -22.74
N LYS A 128 25.61 24.90 -21.96
CA LYS A 128 25.60 26.33 -22.34
C LYS A 128 26.38 26.55 -23.62
N GLY A 129 25.74 27.15 -24.63
CA GLY A 129 26.38 27.44 -25.92
C GLY A 129 26.54 26.23 -26.85
N LYS A 130 26.00 25.05 -26.51
CA LYS A 130 26.05 23.83 -27.34
C LYS A 130 24.71 23.47 -28.00
N GLY A 131 23.76 24.42 -28.08
CA GLY A 131 22.43 24.18 -28.66
C GLY A 131 21.49 23.32 -27.80
N LEU A 132 21.87 22.98 -26.56
CA LEU A 132 21.07 22.16 -25.64
C LEU A 132 20.14 22.98 -24.74
N ASP A 133 20.02 24.28 -25.01
CA ASP A 133 19.25 25.21 -24.18
C ASP A 133 17.75 24.88 -24.15
N GLU A 134 17.20 24.39 -25.26
CA GLU A 134 15.79 24.00 -25.33
C GLU A 134 15.52 22.71 -24.55
N LEU A 135 16.43 21.72 -24.64
CA LEU A 135 16.38 20.51 -23.81
C LEU A 135 16.49 20.84 -22.31
N ARG A 136 17.37 21.79 -21.96
CA ARG A 136 17.53 22.27 -20.58
C ARG A 136 16.27 22.97 -20.07
N LYS A 137 15.59 23.76 -20.90
CA LYS A 137 14.32 24.42 -20.55
C LYS A 137 13.18 23.40 -20.35
N MET A 138 13.07 22.39 -21.21
CA MET A 138 12.07 21.32 -21.05
C MET A 138 12.21 20.62 -19.69
N LEU A 139 13.42 20.27 -19.28
CA LEU A 139 13.67 19.67 -17.96
C LEU A 139 13.49 20.68 -16.80
N ALA A 140 13.69 21.98 -17.06
CA ALA A 140 13.51 23.03 -16.06
C ALA A 140 12.05 23.27 -15.64
N VAL A 141 11.07 22.86 -16.46
CA VAL A 141 9.62 23.04 -16.20
C VAL A 141 9.22 22.48 -14.83
N ARG A 142 9.86 21.39 -14.38
CA ARG A 142 9.66 20.81 -13.03
C ARG A 142 9.90 21.81 -11.90
N PHE A 143 10.88 22.71 -12.04
CA PHE A 143 11.26 23.65 -11.00
C PHE A 143 10.39 24.91 -10.99
N ASN A 144 9.71 25.23 -12.09
CA ASN A 144 8.82 26.41 -12.18
C ASN A 144 7.58 26.29 -11.28
N LYS A 145 7.07 25.06 -11.04
CA LYS A 145 5.96 24.80 -10.11
C LYS A 145 6.32 25.00 -8.63
N ARG A 146 7.61 25.11 -8.27
CA ARG A 146 8.04 25.35 -6.87
C ARG A 146 7.93 26.82 -6.43
N SER A 147 7.68 27.75 -7.35
CA SER A 147 7.62 29.19 -7.02
C SER A 147 6.23 29.72 -6.67
N SER A 148 5.16 28.94 -6.85
CA SER A 148 3.78 29.41 -6.62
C SER A 148 3.15 28.94 -5.29
N ASN A 149 3.95 28.60 -4.27
CA ASN A 149 3.41 28.28 -2.94
C ASN A 149 4.20 28.91 -1.78
N VAL A 150 4.69 30.13 -1.99
CA VAL A 150 5.19 30.98 -0.89
C VAL A 150 4.64 32.39 -1.09
N GLU A 151 3.33 32.56 -0.88
CA GLU A 151 2.72 33.86 -0.56
C GLU A 151 2.20 33.81 0.88
N THR A 152 3.08 34.26 1.78
CA THR A 152 2.83 35.23 2.86
C THR A 152 1.65 35.00 3.81
N GLY A 153 1.85 34.11 4.79
CA GLY A 153 1.23 34.24 6.12
C GLY A 153 2.11 35.09 7.05
N THR A 154 2.10 36.42 6.88
CA THR A 154 2.68 37.35 7.87
C THR A 154 1.60 37.71 8.88
N PRO A 155 1.70 37.35 10.17
CA PRO A 155 0.79 37.87 11.19
C PRO A 155 1.28 39.25 11.64
N PRO A 156 0.42 40.29 11.72
CA PRO A 156 0.81 41.53 12.35
C PRO A 156 0.86 41.35 13.88
N ALA A 157 1.92 41.86 14.49
CA ALA A 157 2.16 41.90 15.93
C ALA A 157 1.77 43.27 16.52
N GLY A 158 1.17 43.25 17.72
CA GLY A 158 0.96 44.39 18.64
C GLY A 158 -0.45 45.01 18.55
N ALA A 159 -1.18 45.32 19.64
CA ALA A 159 -0.80 45.56 21.04
C ALA A 159 -2.03 45.34 21.99
N PRO A 160 -2.06 45.83 23.26
CA PRO A 160 -2.21 45.02 24.47
C PRO A 160 -3.61 45.05 25.15
N ASN A 161 -3.82 44.06 26.04
CA ASN A 161 -4.89 43.92 27.05
C ASN A 161 -5.06 45.17 27.96
N PRO A 162 -6.23 45.44 28.62
CA PRO A 162 -6.68 44.63 29.78
C PRO A 162 -8.20 44.50 30.10
N VAL A 163 -8.52 43.39 30.78
CA VAL A 163 -9.42 43.16 31.95
C VAL A 163 -10.84 43.76 31.95
N THR A 164 -11.87 42.93 32.20
CA THR A 164 -12.86 43.17 33.30
C THR A 164 -13.65 41.87 33.63
N LEU A 165 -13.61 41.52 34.93
CA LEU A 165 -14.47 40.67 35.79
C LEU A 165 -15.15 39.40 35.22
#